data_AF-A0A821L9X8-F1
#
_entry.id   AF-A0A821L9X8-F1
#
_cell.length_a   1.000
_cell.length_b   1.000
_cell.length_c   1.000
_cell.angle_alpha   90.00
_cell.angle_beta   90.00
_cell.angle_gamma   90.00
#
_symmetry.space_group_name_H-M   'P 1'
#
loop_
_entity.id
_entity.type
_entity.pdbx_description
1 polymer ?
#
loop_
_entity_poly.entity_id
_entity_poly.type
_entity_poly.pdbx_seq_one_letter_code
_entity_poly.pdbx_strand_id
1 'polypeptide(L)'
;PISKHQQYRNDFGSGWDIILPNEWAQIFWISLVYSGARPIGQKELSLVAHETGEFQFPQEYPDTDAGIDWTSKIESEQLTYFSKCPPSKRPNFFLNGIASPFRPLWSNIVRDWAVEYDTSNTVINSHRFYVLRDRHRLSLDNLRQHLHSLVPIRISIKGKKGIIDNTTLIYLPTMDDLKDNKKTIVESRHSDRARIEERKMKKTKQSYQKGKTMVKLIEQRANNSEQAIIHDCNRKLLGAITSGAFQFSKACCTGKGFIAMGGLLTLLQQQQQKNEKKQSQRVLIRTIKSQYYRWASLEF
;
A
#
# COMPACT_ATOMS: atom_id res chain seq x y z
N PRO A 1 -14.58 20.80 -16.79
CA PRO A 1 -14.88 19.92 -17.94
C PRO A 1 -14.43 18.48 -17.66
N ILE A 2 -15.37 17.69 -17.16
CA ILE A 2 -15.22 16.26 -16.88
C ILE A 2 -15.01 15.56 -18.22
N SER A 3 -13.91 14.85 -18.40
CA SER A 3 -13.61 14.17 -19.66
C SER A 3 -14.68 13.12 -19.97
N LYS A 4 -15.05 12.94 -21.25
CA LYS A 4 -16.09 11.98 -21.70
C LYS A 4 -15.88 10.53 -21.19
N HIS A 5 -14.68 10.17 -20.75
CA HIS A 5 -14.37 8.88 -20.11
C HIS A 5 -14.82 8.74 -18.65
N GLN A 6 -15.21 9.82 -17.97
CA GLN A 6 -15.76 9.76 -16.61
C GLN A 6 -17.26 9.50 -16.58
N GLN A 7 -17.99 9.75 -17.67
CA GLN A 7 -19.46 9.57 -17.72
C GLN A 7 -19.90 8.10 -17.76
N TYR A 8 -19.10 7.19 -18.34
CA TYR A 8 -19.37 5.74 -18.34
C TYR A 8 -19.04 5.02 -17.02
N ARG A 9 -18.56 5.74 -15.99
CA ARG A 9 -18.12 5.15 -14.71
C ARG A 9 -19.23 5.03 -13.66
N ASN A 10 -20.37 5.69 -13.85
CA ASN A 10 -21.34 5.86 -12.76
C ASN A 10 -22.18 4.61 -12.46
N ASP A 11 -22.19 3.61 -13.35
CA ASP A 11 -23.13 2.48 -13.23
C ASP A 11 -22.45 1.12 -12.94
N PHE A 12 -21.12 1.05 -12.92
CA PHE A 12 -20.43 -0.20 -12.54
C PHE A 12 -20.58 -0.44 -11.03
N GLY A 13 -21.02 -1.63 -10.65
CA GLY A 13 -21.36 -1.95 -9.26
C GLY A 13 -22.80 -1.59 -8.87
N SER A 14 -23.65 -1.19 -9.82
CA SER A 14 -25.10 -1.12 -9.58
C SER A 14 -25.66 -2.52 -9.32
N GLY A 15 -26.50 -2.63 -8.28
CA GLY A 15 -27.06 -3.90 -7.82
C GLY A 15 -28.36 -3.69 -7.06
N TRP A 16 -29.07 -4.80 -6.80
CA TRP A 16 -30.32 -4.83 -6.05
C TRP A 16 -30.13 -5.69 -4.80
N ASP A 17 -30.46 -5.12 -3.64
CA ASP A 17 -30.48 -5.86 -2.38
C ASP A 17 -31.89 -6.41 -2.15
N ILE A 18 -32.03 -7.73 -2.16
CA ILE A 18 -33.30 -8.42 -1.91
C ILE A 18 -33.28 -8.92 -0.47
N ILE A 19 -34.17 -8.38 0.36
CA ILE A 19 -34.31 -8.77 1.77
C ILE A 19 -35.47 -9.78 1.88
N LEU A 20 -35.18 -10.98 2.36
CA LEU A 20 -36.13 -12.09 2.46
C LEU A 20 -36.11 -12.68 3.88
N PRO A 21 -37.24 -13.24 4.37
CA PRO A 21 -37.23 -14.10 5.56
C PRO A 21 -36.40 -15.37 5.33
N ASN A 22 -35.82 -15.92 6.41
CA ASN A 22 -34.92 -17.07 6.34
C ASN A 22 -35.48 -18.28 5.57
N GLU A 23 -36.78 -18.54 5.69
CA GLU A 23 -37.45 -19.70 5.07
C GLU A 23 -37.54 -19.59 3.54
N TRP A 24 -37.47 -18.39 2.96
CA TRP A 24 -37.62 -18.16 1.52
C TRP A 24 -36.29 -18.06 0.78
N ALA A 25 -35.16 -17.96 1.48
CA ALA A 25 -33.85 -17.71 0.88
C ALA A 25 -33.45 -18.79 -0.12
N GLN A 26 -33.61 -20.07 0.22
CA GLN A 26 -33.21 -21.18 -0.64
C GLN A 26 -34.05 -21.28 -1.91
N ILE A 27 -35.36 -21.09 -1.79
CA ILE A 27 -36.29 -21.16 -2.94
C ILE A 27 -35.95 -20.04 -3.93
N PHE A 28 -35.84 -18.80 -3.45
CA PHE A 28 -35.46 -17.66 -4.30
C PHE A 28 -34.07 -17.83 -4.92
N TRP A 29 -33.10 -18.32 -4.16
CA TRP A 29 -31.74 -18.55 -4.66
C TRP A 29 -31.73 -19.54 -5.83
N ILE A 30 -32.43 -20.67 -5.69
CA ILE A 30 -32.54 -21.69 -6.73
C ILE A 30 -33.24 -21.12 -7.97
N SER A 31 -34.33 -20.36 -7.79
CA SER A 31 -35.04 -19.70 -8.90
C SER A 31 -34.13 -18.74 -9.67
N LEU A 32 -33.28 -17.96 -8.99
CA LEU A 32 -32.32 -17.06 -9.64
C LEU A 32 -31.28 -17.83 -10.45
N VAL A 33 -30.74 -18.92 -9.90
CA VAL A 33 -29.75 -19.76 -10.59
C VAL A 33 -30.36 -20.42 -11.83
N TYR A 34 -31.59 -20.95 -11.74
CA TYR A 34 -32.31 -21.48 -12.91
C TYR A 34 -32.62 -20.41 -13.96
N SER A 35 -32.77 -19.15 -13.53
CA SER A 35 -32.94 -18.00 -14.42
C SER A 35 -31.62 -17.53 -15.05
N GLY A 36 -30.49 -18.18 -14.75
CA GLY A 36 -29.17 -17.89 -15.32
C GLY A 36 -28.26 -17.01 -14.47
N ALA A 37 -28.65 -16.63 -13.25
CA ALA A 37 -27.78 -15.91 -12.33
C ALA A 37 -26.59 -16.80 -11.90
N ARG A 38 -25.41 -16.18 -11.77
CA ARG A 38 -24.19 -16.87 -11.30
C ARG A 38 -23.87 -16.44 -9.88
N PRO A 39 -23.72 -17.37 -8.94
CA PRO A 39 -23.38 -17.04 -7.56
C PRO A 39 -21.94 -16.50 -7.49
N ILE A 40 -21.73 -15.47 -6.68
CA ILE A 40 -20.42 -14.86 -6.45
C ILE A 40 -19.97 -15.11 -5.01
N GLY A 41 -18.66 -15.29 -4.80
CA GLY A 41 -18.08 -15.43 -3.47
C GLY A 41 -17.46 -14.12 -2.97
N GLN A 42 -16.80 -14.20 -1.81
CA GLN A 42 -16.08 -13.08 -1.22
C GLN A 42 -14.94 -12.55 -2.12
N LYS A 43 -14.31 -13.44 -2.89
CA LYS A 43 -13.23 -13.06 -3.81
C LYS A 43 -13.76 -12.19 -4.94
N GLU A 44 -14.86 -12.58 -5.57
CA GLU A 44 -15.52 -11.83 -6.64
C GLU A 44 -16.07 -10.50 -6.10
N LEU A 45 -16.65 -10.49 -4.90
CA LEU A 45 -17.06 -9.24 -4.23
C LEU A 45 -15.88 -8.26 -4.09
N SER A 46 -14.70 -8.77 -3.74
CA SER A 46 -13.48 -7.96 -3.62
C SER A 46 -13.01 -7.41 -4.96
N LEU A 47 -13.18 -8.19 -6.04
CA LEU A 47 -12.89 -7.75 -7.40
C LEU A 47 -13.87 -6.66 -7.86
N VAL A 48 -15.16 -6.81 -7.57
CA VAL A 48 -16.17 -5.79 -7.86
C VAL A 48 -15.84 -4.49 -7.14
N ALA A 49 -15.54 -4.55 -5.83
CA ALA A 49 -15.13 -3.38 -5.05
C ALA A 49 -13.83 -2.73 -5.57
N HIS A 50 -12.88 -3.53 -6.08
CA HIS A 50 -11.67 -3.01 -6.72
C HIS A 50 -11.97 -2.29 -8.05
N GLU A 51 -12.90 -2.84 -8.82
CA GLU A 51 -13.30 -2.32 -10.13
C GLU A 51 -14.10 -1.01 -10.00
N THR A 52 -14.99 -0.91 -9.00
CA THR A 52 -15.68 0.34 -8.60
C THR A 52 -14.71 1.35 -7.96
N GLY A 53 -13.62 0.86 -7.38
CA GLY A 53 -12.64 1.67 -6.67
C GLY A 53 -13.11 2.08 -5.27
N GLU A 54 -13.97 1.27 -4.66
CA GLU A 54 -14.46 1.40 -3.28
C GLU A 54 -13.57 0.64 -2.29
N PHE A 55 -13.56 1.06 -1.03
CA PHE A 55 -12.81 0.39 0.03
C PHE A 55 -13.68 -0.66 0.73
N GLN A 56 -13.20 -1.90 0.78
CA GLN A 56 -13.90 -3.04 1.38
C GLN A 56 -13.51 -3.25 2.83
N PHE A 57 -14.52 -3.29 3.68
CA PHE A 57 -14.38 -3.68 5.08
C PHE A 57 -14.30 -5.22 5.20
N PRO A 58 -13.45 -5.80 6.07
CA PRO A 58 -12.52 -5.14 7.01
C PRO A 58 -11.11 -4.88 6.44
N GLN A 59 -10.76 -5.50 5.32
CA GLN A 59 -9.38 -5.62 4.85
C GLN A 59 -8.70 -4.30 4.45
N GLU A 60 -9.46 -3.28 4.05
CA GLU A 60 -8.90 -1.99 3.59
C GLU A 60 -9.07 -0.86 4.62
N TYR A 61 -9.32 -1.18 5.90
CA TYR A 61 -9.54 -0.20 6.98
C TYR A 61 -8.50 -0.35 8.10
N PRO A 62 -7.31 0.27 7.97
CA PRO A 62 -6.17 0.01 8.86
C PRO A 62 -6.30 0.59 10.27
N ASP A 63 -7.27 1.48 10.52
CA ASP A 63 -7.49 2.14 11.81
C ASP A 63 -8.51 1.43 12.70
N THR A 64 -9.24 0.45 12.17
CA THR A 64 -10.29 -0.27 12.89
C THR A 64 -9.74 -1.57 13.46
N ASP A 65 -10.20 -1.99 14.65
CA ASP A 65 -9.76 -3.23 15.30
C ASP A 65 -9.94 -4.46 14.38
N ALA A 66 -11.07 -4.55 13.68
CA ALA A 66 -11.32 -5.61 12.69
C ALA A 66 -10.29 -5.62 11.53
N GLY A 67 -9.79 -4.45 11.12
CA GLY A 67 -8.77 -4.34 10.09
C GLY A 67 -7.37 -4.72 10.59
N ILE A 68 -7.09 -4.41 11.86
CA ILE A 68 -5.86 -4.85 12.54
C ILE A 68 -5.85 -6.37 12.63
N ASP A 69 -6.92 -6.98 13.14
CA ASP A 69 -7.06 -8.44 13.26
C ASP A 69 -6.93 -9.14 11.90
N TRP A 70 -7.58 -8.59 10.87
CA TRP A 70 -7.44 -9.10 9.50
C TRP A 70 -5.99 -9.03 9.01
N THR A 71 -5.32 -7.90 9.22
CA THR A 71 -3.93 -7.71 8.79
C THR A 71 -2.99 -8.65 9.52
N SER A 72 -3.16 -8.83 10.83
CA SER A 72 -2.37 -9.76 11.65
C SER A 72 -2.57 -11.21 11.21
N LYS A 73 -3.81 -11.60 10.86
CA LYS A 73 -4.08 -12.92 10.30
C LYS A 73 -3.34 -13.13 8.97
N ILE A 74 -3.49 -12.21 8.02
CA ILE A 74 -2.80 -12.29 6.72
C ILE A 74 -1.28 -12.28 6.89
N GLU A 75 -0.74 -11.45 7.79
CA GLU A 75 0.67 -11.42 8.12
C GLU A 75 1.18 -12.79 8.59
N SER A 76 0.46 -13.43 9.51
CA SER A 76 0.81 -14.76 10.02
C SER A 76 0.77 -15.84 8.92
N GLU A 77 -0.21 -15.79 8.01
CA GLU A 77 -0.32 -16.70 6.87
C GLU A 77 0.83 -16.50 5.87
N GLN A 78 1.18 -15.25 5.57
CA GLN A 78 2.30 -14.94 4.67
C GLN A 78 3.66 -15.29 5.30
N LEU A 79 3.83 -15.06 6.59
CA LEU A 79 5.06 -15.38 7.32
C LEU A 79 5.24 -16.89 7.44
N THR A 80 4.17 -17.64 7.75
CA THR A 80 4.23 -19.12 7.77
C THR A 80 4.55 -19.68 6.39
N TYR A 81 3.91 -19.18 5.32
CA TYR A 81 4.24 -19.55 3.94
C TYR A 81 5.72 -19.25 3.62
N PHE A 82 6.18 -18.04 3.93
CA PHE A 82 7.58 -17.62 3.70
C PHE A 82 8.59 -18.47 4.48
N SER A 83 8.26 -18.87 5.71
CA SER A 83 9.12 -19.71 6.54
C SER A 83 9.26 -21.15 6.02
N LYS A 84 8.21 -21.67 5.34
CA LYS A 84 8.23 -22.99 4.68
C LYS A 84 9.04 -22.97 3.38
N CYS A 85 9.11 -21.82 2.71
CA CYS A 85 9.92 -21.69 1.50
C CYS A 85 11.42 -21.81 1.81
N PRO A 86 12.18 -22.67 1.10
CA PRO A 86 13.60 -22.85 1.37
C PRO A 86 14.38 -21.56 1.07
N PRO A 87 15.51 -21.32 1.76
CA PRO A 87 16.23 -20.04 1.70
C PRO A 87 16.63 -19.56 0.30
N SER A 88 16.91 -20.48 -0.63
CA SER A 88 17.32 -20.16 -2.01
C SER A 88 16.17 -19.84 -2.96
N LYS A 89 14.91 -20.13 -2.58
CA LYS A 89 13.73 -19.95 -3.42
C LYS A 89 12.87 -18.75 -3.01
N ARG A 90 13.11 -18.21 -1.82
CA ARG A 90 12.39 -17.05 -1.28
C ARG A 90 13.14 -15.73 -1.57
N PRO A 91 12.42 -14.61 -1.71
CA PRO A 91 13.04 -13.30 -1.95
C PRO A 91 13.83 -12.83 -0.72
N ASN A 92 14.92 -12.08 -0.97
CA ASN A 92 15.67 -11.42 0.10
C ASN A 92 15.22 -9.96 0.23
N PHE A 93 14.39 -9.69 1.24
CA PHE A 93 13.80 -8.37 1.46
C PHE A 93 14.82 -7.31 1.91
N PHE A 94 15.86 -7.71 2.66
CA PHE A 94 16.89 -6.78 3.12
C PHE A 94 17.73 -6.23 1.96
N LEU A 95 18.06 -7.07 0.97
CA LEU A 95 18.74 -6.60 -0.25
C LEU A 95 17.90 -5.61 -1.06
N ASN A 96 16.57 -5.72 -0.96
CA ASN A 96 15.63 -4.83 -1.62
C ASN A 96 15.30 -3.56 -0.79
N GLY A 97 15.87 -3.41 0.42
CA GLY A 97 15.62 -2.24 1.27
C GLY A 97 14.21 -2.19 1.85
N ILE A 98 13.58 -3.33 2.13
CA ILE A 98 12.22 -3.39 2.66
C ILE A 98 12.26 -3.78 4.14
N ALA A 99 11.74 -2.91 5.00
CA ALA A 99 11.64 -3.17 6.43
C ALA A 99 10.54 -4.18 6.79
N SER A 100 9.34 -3.98 6.25
CA SER A 100 8.17 -4.81 6.58
C SER A 100 7.48 -5.31 5.31
N PRO A 101 7.72 -6.56 4.90
CA PRO A 101 7.20 -7.10 3.65
C PRO A 101 5.76 -7.62 3.75
N PHE A 102 5.29 -8.02 4.94
CA PHE A 102 4.02 -8.74 5.11
C PHE A 102 2.86 -7.85 5.58
N ARG A 103 3.17 -6.72 6.22
CA ARG A 103 2.19 -5.66 6.51
C ARG A 103 2.83 -4.28 6.44
N PRO A 104 2.07 -3.23 6.08
CA PRO A 104 2.55 -1.86 6.20
C PRO A 104 2.62 -1.44 7.68
N LEU A 105 3.68 -0.74 8.06
CA LEU A 105 3.83 -0.19 9.41
C LEU A 105 3.29 1.25 9.45
N TRP A 106 1.97 1.37 9.38
CA TRP A 106 1.28 2.66 9.26
C TRP A 106 1.62 3.66 10.35
N SER A 107 1.69 3.21 11.61
CA SER A 107 2.06 4.03 12.76
C SER A 107 3.44 4.66 12.59
N ASN A 108 4.44 3.87 12.20
CA ASN A 108 5.80 4.35 11.94
C ASN A 108 5.82 5.32 10.76
N ILE A 109 5.19 4.98 9.63
CA ILE A 109 5.18 5.84 8.44
C ILE A 109 4.57 7.21 8.75
N VAL A 110 3.41 7.22 9.42
CA VAL A 110 2.70 8.46 9.78
C VAL A 110 3.53 9.30 10.75
N ARG A 111 4.08 8.68 11.79
CA ARG A 111 4.92 9.37 12.77
C ARG A 111 6.18 9.96 12.13
N ASP A 112 6.90 9.17 11.34
CA ASP A 112 8.14 9.61 10.70
C ASP A 112 7.88 10.79 9.76
N TRP A 113 6.78 10.78 9.00
CA TRP A 113 6.37 11.92 8.17
C TRP A 113 5.92 13.13 8.97
N ALA A 114 5.27 12.94 10.11
CA ALA A 114 4.87 14.05 10.97
C ALA A 114 6.09 14.78 11.53
N VAL A 115 7.13 14.03 11.96
CA VAL A 115 8.42 14.58 12.42
C VAL A 115 9.18 15.27 11.29
N GLU A 116 9.24 14.65 10.10
CA GLU A 116 9.94 15.20 8.94
C GLU A 116 9.30 16.53 8.46
N TYR A 117 7.96 16.61 8.49
CA TYR A 117 7.24 17.79 8.00
C TYR A 117 7.26 18.94 9.01
N ASP A 118 7.11 18.64 10.30
CA ASP A 118 7.07 19.64 11.35
C ASP A 118 8.41 19.72 12.09
N THR A 119 9.35 20.46 11.50
CA THR A 119 10.69 20.70 12.06
C THR A 119 10.64 21.51 13.38
N SER A 120 9.48 22.05 13.76
CA SER A 120 9.32 22.84 14.98
C SER A 120 9.29 22.02 16.28
N ASN A 121 9.37 20.68 16.20
CA ASN A 121 9.36 19.75 17.34
C ASN A 121 8.13 19.86 18.26
N THR A 122 7.06 20.52 17.82
CA THR A 122 5.81 20.65 18.61
C THR A 122 4.90 19.41 18.51
N VAL A 123 5.21 18.48 17.60
CA VAL A 123 4.40 17.29 17.35
C VAL A 123 4.61 16.25 18.44
N ILE A 124 3.51 15.84 19.07
CA ILE A 124 3.48 14.73 20.02
C ILE A 124 3.89 13.45 19.28
N ASN A 125 4.87 12.72 19.82
CA ASN A 125 5.30 11.42 19.30
C ASN A 125 4.23 10.34 19.57
N SER A 126 3.11 10.45 18.86
CA SER A 126 1.97 9.53 18.95
C SER A 126 2.11 8.44 17.91
N HIS A 127 1.91 7.20 18.34
CA HIS A 127 1.82 6.04 17.45
C HIS A 127 0.40 5.84 16.92
N ARG A 128 -0.58 6.59 17.43
CA ARG A 128 -1.97 6.52 17.00
C ARG A 128 -2.15 7.36 15.74
N PHE A 129 -2.73 6.74 14.72
CA PHE A 129 -3.15 7.40 13.49
C PHE A 129 -4.65 7.19 13.28
N TYR A 130 -5.23 7.96 12.35
CA TYR A 130 -6.60 7.77 11.87
C TYR A 130 -6.66 7.97 10.36
N VAL A 131 -7.67 7.39 9.72
CA VAL A 131 -7.89 7.58 8.28
C VAL A 131 -8.80 8.78 8.05
N LEU A 132 -8.36 9.72 7.22
CA LEU A 132 -9.15 10.86 6.77
C LEU A 132 -10.14 10.39 5.70
N ARG A 133 -11.41 10.21 6.08
CA ARG A 133 -12.47 9.74 5.18
C ARG A 133 -13.29 10.88 4.56
N ASP A 134 -13.28 12.06 5.19
CA ASP A 134 -14.08 13.20 4.75
C ASP A 134 -13.45 13.90 3.54
N ARG A 135 -14.07 13.72 2.36
CA ARG A 135 -13.62 14.30 1.10
C ARG A 135 -13.74 15.84 1.07
N HIS A 136 -14.62 16.42 1.89
CA HIS A 136 -14.83 17.88 1.90
C HIS A 136 -13.74 18.63 2.66
N ARG A 137 -12.94 17.94 3.48
CA ARG A 137 -11.85 18.53 4.29
C ARG A 137 -10.49 18.54 3.59
N LEU A 138 -10.42 18.10 2.33
CA LEU A 138 -9.16 18.03 1.56
C LEU A 138 -8.65 19.40 1.05
N SER A 139 -9.21 20.51 1.52
CA SER A 139 -8.66 21.86 1.25
C SER A 139 -7.27 21.97 1.87
N LEU A 140 -6.28 22.42 1.08
CA LEU A 140 -4.85 22.45 1.44
C LEU A 140 -4.53 23.06 2.81
N ASP A 141 -5.29 24.08 3.23
CA ASP A 141 -5.05 24.80 4.48
C ASP A 141 -5.46 23.99 5.73
N ASN A 142 -6.48 23.14 5.62
CA ASN A 142 -6.94 22.27 6.71
C ASN A 142 -6.10 20.99 6.83
N LEU A 143 -5.43 20.58 5.75
CA LEU A 143 -4.63 19.35 5.74
C LEU A 143 -3.44 19.40 6.71
N ARG A 144 -2.90 20.59 6.99
CA ARG A 144 -1.78 20.77 7.94
C ARG A 144 -2.13 20.40 9.38
N GLN A 145 -3.41 20.46 9.75
CA GLN A 145 -3.86 20.09 11.10
C GLN A 145 -3.90 18.57 11.30
N HIS A 146 -3.88 17.80 10.21
CA HIS A 146 -4.08 16.35 10.22
C HIS A 146 -2.78 15.58 9.91
N LEU A 147 -1.64 15.98 10.47
CA LEU A 147 -0.33 15.33 10.22
C LEU A 147 -0.30 13.84 10.59
N HIS A 148 -0.99 13.43 11.66
CA HIS A 148 -1.10 12.04 12.08
C HIS A 148 -2.20 11.24 11.35
N SER A 149 -2.60 11.67 10.16
CA SER A 149 -3.63 11.01 9.38
C SER A 149 -3.07 10.24 8.18
N LEU A 150 -3.81 9.19 7.80
CA LEU A 150 -3.67 8.50 6.54
C LEU A 150 -4.72 9.02 5.56
N VAL A 151 -4.30 9.27 4.33
CA VAL A 151 -5.18 9.69 3.24
C VAL A 151 -5.44 8.48 2.32
N PRO A 152 -6.71 8.10 2.09
CA PRO A 152 -7.05 7.06 1.13
C PRO A 152 -6.71 7.55 -0.28
N ILE A 153 -6.10 6.67 -1.07
CA ILE A 153 -5.64 6.99 -2.41
C ILE A 153 -6.00 5.90 -3.41
N ARG A 154 -6.09 6.30 -4.67
CA ARG A 154 -6.16 5.41 -5.82
C ARG A 154 -4.98 5.68 -6.73
N ILE A 155 -4.34 4.61 -7.18
CA ILE A 155 -3.17 4.66 -8.04
C ILE A 155 -3.48 3.91 -9.32
N SER A 156 -3.01 4.46 -10.44
CA SER A 156 -3.04 3.80 -11.75
C SER A 156 -1.67 3.87 -12.41
N ILE A 157 -1.19 2.77 -12.98
CA ILE A 157 0.08 2.78 -13.72
C ILE A 157 -0.09 3.59 -15.01
N LYS A 158 0.78 4.58 -15.22
CA LYS A 158 0.89 5.31 -16.48
C LYS A 158 1.98 4.67 -17.34
N GLY A 159 1.62 3.61 -18.07
CA GLY A 159 2.54 2.94 -19.00
C GLY A 159 2.10 1.54 -19.40
N LYS A 160 2.77 0.96 -20.40
CA LYS A 160 2.46 -0.39 -20.92
C LYS A 160 2.93 -1.54 -20.02
N LYS A 161 3.74 -1.26 -18.99
CA LYS A 161 4.41 -2.29 -18.18
C LYS A 161 4.37 -1.93 -16.69
N GLY A 162 3.87 -2.85 -15.87
CA GLY A 162 3.89 -2.77 -14.42
C GLY A 162 2.76 -3.58 -13.81
N ILE A 163 3.02 -4.17 -12.65
CA ILE A 163 2.03 -4.90 -11.86
C ILE A 163 1.92 -4.18 -10.52
N ILE A 164 0.69 -3.99 -10.05
CA ILE A 164 0.40 -3.54 -8.69
C ILE A 164 -0.22 -4.73 -7.96
N ASP A 165 0.45 -5.16 -6.90
CA ASP A 165 -0.03 -6.20 -5.97
C ASP A 165 -0.25 -5.57 -4.57
N ASN A 166 -0.84 -6.32 -3.64
CA ASN A 166 -1.02 -5.93 -2.23
C ASN A 166 0.32 -5.75 -1.46
N THR A 167 1.44 -6.01 -2.12
CA THR A 167 2.80 -5.82 -1.60
C THR A 167 3.50 -4.60 -2.22
N THR A 168 2.73 -3.72 -2.84
CA THR A 168 3.28 -2.55 -3.53
C THR A 168 3.40 -1.39 -2.55
N LEU A 169 4.60 -0.81 -2.52
CA LEU A 169 4.94 0.35 -1.72
C LEU A 169 5.03 1.60 -2.62
N ILE A 170 4.74 2.75 -2.04
CA ILE A 170 4.62 4.04 -2.74
C ILE A 170 5.73 4.96 -2.25
N TYR A 171 6.43 5.62 -3.17
CA TYR A 171 7.61 6.40 -2.89
C TYR A 171 7.52 7.81 -3.49
N LEU A 172 8.12 8.76 -2.79
CA LEU A 172 8.29 10.13 -3.24
C LEU A 172 9.37 10.19 -4.33
N PRO A 173 9.08 10.76 -5.52
CA PRO A 173 10.09 10.96 -6.54
C PRO A 173 11.13 12.00 -6.11
N THR A 174 12.40 11.80 -6.46
CA THR A 174 13.43 12.81 -6.25
C THR A 174 13.43 13.84 -7.37
N MET A 175 14.09 14.98 -7.16
CA MET A 175 14.23 16.02 -8.19
C MET A 175 14.95 15.50 -9.44
N ASP A 176 15.82 14.51 -9.31
CA ASP A 176 16.53 13.90 -10.42
C ASP A 176 15.64 12.92 -11.20
N ASP A 177 14.77 12.17 -10.51
CA ASP A 177 13.77 11.31 -11.15
C ASP A 177 12.82 12.13 -12.03
N LEU A 178 12.49 13.35 -11.60
CA LEU A 178 11.59 14.25 -12.31
C LEU A 178 12.20 14.90 -13.56
N LYS A 179 13.53 14.89 -13.72
CA LYS A 179 14.21 15.42 -14.92
C LYS A 179 14.14 14.41 -16.07
N ASP A 180 14.36 13.12 -15.77
CA ASP A 180 14.51 12.07 -16.78
C ASP A 180 13.34 11.06 -16.81
N ASN A 181 12.22 11.44 -17.42
CA ASN A 181 11.04 10.57 -17.52
C ASN A 181 11.27 9.25 -18.31
N LYS A 182 12.30 9.17 -19.16
CA LYS A 182 12.57 7.98 -20.00
C LYS A 182 13.46 6.94 -19.33
N LYS A 183 14.18 7.30 -18.26
CA LYS A 183 15.15 6.42 -17.62
C LYS A 183 14.45 5.36 -16.79
N THR A 184 14.91 4.11 -16.87
CA THR A 184 14.44 3.07 -15.95
C THR A 184 15.04 3.33 -14.57
N ILE A 185 14.17 3.58 -13.60
CA ILE A 185 14.55 3.91 -12.23
C ILE A 185 14.70 2.60 -11.44
N VAL A 186 15.89 2.38 -10.85
CA VAL A 186 16.22 1.16 -10.11
C VAL A 186 16.75 1.52 -8.73
N GLU A 187 16.37 0.74 -7.72
CA GLU A 187 16.91 0.84 -6.37
C GLU A 187 18.29 0.18 -6.27
N SER A 188 19.19 0.84 -5.53
CA SER A 188 20.49 0.27 -5.19
C SER A 188 20.34 -0.98 -4.32
N ARG A 189 21.22 -1.96 -4.48
CA ARG A 189 21.22 -3.13 -3.60
C ARG A 189 21.68 -2.75 -2.19
N HIS A 190 20.82 -2.99 -1.22
CA HIS A 190 21.08 -2.73 0.19
C HIS A 190 21.92 -3.84 0.83
N SER A 191 22.42 -3.60 2.04
CA SER A 191 23.21 -4.60 2.77
C SER A 191 22.34 -5.75 3.29
N ASP A 192 22.84 -6.98 3.17
CA ASP A 192 22.14 -8.17 3.66
C ASP A 192 22.33 -8.33 5.17
N ARG A 193 21.45 -7.69 5.95
CA ARG A 193 21.46 -7.73 7.43
C ARG A 193 21.43 -9.18 7.96
N ALA A 194 20.56 -10.02 7.39
CA ALA A 194 20.44 -11.42 7.81
C ALA A 194 21.75 -12.20 7.61
N ARG A 195 22.40 -12.05 6.46
CA ARG A 195 23.68 -12.72 6.20
C ARG A 195 24.81 -12.19 7.08
N ILE A 196 24.81 -10.90 7.40
CA ILE A 196 25.78 -10.29 8.31
C ILE A 196 25.63 -10.89 9.71
N GLU A 197 24.40 -11.02 10.22
CA GLU A 197 24.16 -11.63 11.53
C GLU A 197 24.51 -13.11 11.56
N GLU A 198 24.14 -13.88 10.54
CA GLU A 198 24.53 -15.30 10.45
C GLU A 198 26.06 -15.47 10.45
N ARG A 199 26.81 -14.55 9.81
CA ARG A 199 28.28 -14.54 9.85
C ARG A 199 28.82 -14.22 11.25
N LYS A 200 28.17 -13.31 12.00
CA LYS A 200 28.55 -12.99 13.38
C LYS A 200 28.33 -14.21 14.29
N MET A 201 27.15 -14.83 14.21
CA MET A 201 26.82 -16.04 14.99
C MET A 201 27.79 -17.20 14.71
N LYS A 202 28.21 -17.37 13.46
CA LYS A 202 29.26 -18.35 13.09
C LYS A 202 30.59 -18.07 13.77
N LYS A 203 31.03 -16.81 13.80
CA LYS A 203 32.29 -16.41 14.45
C LYS A 203 32.24 -16.64 15.95
N THR A 204 31.09 -16.38 16.58
CA THR A 204 30.87 -16.59 18.02
C THR A 204 30.52 -18.04 18.39
N LYS A 205 30.52 -18.97 17.42
CA LYS A 205 30.12 -20.39 17.59
C LYS A 205 28.70 -20.57 18.17
N GLN A 206 27.82 -19.59 17.96
CA GLN A 206 26.42 -19.67 18.38
C GLN A 206 25.61 -20.53 17.39
N SER A 207 24.71 -21.36 17.91
CA SER A 207 23.81 -22.16 17.07
C SER A 207 22.82 -21.24 16.35
N TYR A 208 22.63 -21.46 15.05
CA TYR A 208 21.65 -20.73 14.27
C TYR A 208 21.10 -21.61 13.14
N GLN A 209 19.86 -21.34 12.73
CA GLN A 209 19.22 -22.03 11.62
C GLN A 209 19.21 -21.11 10.41
N LYS A 210 19.92 -21.52 9.35
CA LYS A 210 20.06 -20.75 8.12
C LYS A 210 18.69 -20.38 7.57
N GLY A 211 18.49 -19.08 7.33
CA GLY A 211 17.23 -18.55 6.81
C GLY A 211 16.15 -18.25 7.87
N LYS A 212 16.21 -18.81 9.08
CA LYS A 212 15.31 -18.36 10.16
C LYS A 212 15.70 -17.00 10.73
N THR A 213 16.97 -16.61 10.61
CA THR A 213 17.48 -15.30 11.03
C THR A 213 16.74 -14.15 10.34
N MET A 214 16.43 -14.29 9.05
CA MET A 214 15.68 -13.26 8.31
C MET A 214 14.28 -13.05 8.86
N VAL A 215 13.57 -14.13 9.21
CA VAL A 215 12.21 -14.05 9.78
C VAL A 215 12.26 -13.34 11.13
N LYS A 216 13.19 -13.74 12.00
CA LYS A 216 13.41 -13.10 13.30
C LYS A 216 13.70 -11.60 13.17
N LEU A 217 14.53 -11.21 12.20
CA LEU A 217 14.86 -9.80 11.98
C LEU A 217 13.67 -8.99 11.45
N ILE A 218 12.82 -9.58 10.61
CA ILE A 218 11.59 -8.93 10.14
C ILE A 218 10.65 -8.70 11.31
N GLU A 219 10.44 -9.69 12.17
CA GLU A 219 9.61 -9.57 13.37
C GLU A 219 10.17 -8.52 14.34
N GLN A 220 11.48 -8.53 14.59
CA GLN A 220 12.15 -7.50 15.40
C GLN A 220 11.98 -6.10 14.81
N ARG A 221 12.10 -5.95 13.48
CA ARG A 221 11.91 -4.67 12.79
C ARG A 221 10.46 -4.19 12.90
N ALA A 222 9.49 -5.09 12.85
CA ALA A 222 8.08 -4.75 12.99
C ALA A 222 7.72 -4.28 14.42
N ASN A 223 8.46 -4.75 15.42
CA ASN A 223 8.28 -4.36 16.82
C ASN A 223 9.13 -3.15 17.23
N ASN A 224 10.22 -2.85 16.51
CA ASN A 224 11.08 -1.72 16.79
C ASN A 224 10.46 -0.44 16.22
N SER A 225 9.88 0.38 17.10
CA SER A 225 9.31 1.65 16.71
C SER A 225 10.37 2.72 16.47
N GLU A 226 11.56 2.69 17.05
CA GLU A 226 12.44 3.87 17.11
C GLU A 226 13.12 4.25 15.80
N GLN A 227 13.30 3.30 14.88
CA GLN A 227 14.04 3.54 13.64
C GLN A 227 13.11 4.01 12.53
N ALA A 228 13.44 5.15 11.90
CA ALA A 228 12.69 5.70 10.79
C ALA A 228 12.66 4.73 9.59
N ILE A 229 11.46 4.42 9.11
CA ILE A 229 11.20 3.49 8.01
C ILE A 229 11.15 4.23 6.67
N ILE A 230 10.81 5.51 6.70
CA ILE A 230 10.69 6.34 5.49
C ILE A 230 12.01 6.46 4.72
N HIS A 231 13.16 6.25 5.38
CA HIS A 231 14.51 6.37 4.81
C HIS A 231 15.20 5.02 4.52
N ASP A 232 14.48 3.89 4.57
CA ASP A 232 15.09 2.58 4.30
C ASP A 232 15.55 2.39 2.84
N CYS A 233 15.10 3.27 1.93
CA CYS A 233 15.46 3.27 0.51
C CYS A 233 15.99 4.64 0.07
N ASN A 234 16.61 4.68 -1.11
CA ASN A 234 17.08 5.93 -1.73
C ASN A 234 15.95 6.95 -1.95
N ARG A 235 14.70 6.47 -2.08
CA ARG A 235 13.49 7.29 -2.20
C ARG A 235 12.66 7.15 -0.95
N LYS A 236 12.06 8.25 -0.50
CA LYS A 236 11.27 8.26 0.74
C LYS A 236 9.97 7.49 0.56
N LEU A 237 9.65 6.59 1.49
CA LEU A 237 8.40 5.83 1.49
C LEU A 237 7.23 6.74 1.90
N LEU A 238 6.20 6.86 1.05
CA LEU A 238 4.98 7.63 1.33
C LEU A 238 3.88 6.80 1.98
N GLY A 239 3.81 5.51 1.62
CA GLY A 239 2.72 4.63 2.03
C GLY A 239 2.73 3.30 1.28
N ALA A 240 1.60 2.60 1.34
CA ALA A 240 1.46 1.26 0.77
C ALA A 240 0.09 1.05 0.11
N ILE A 241 0.03 0.06 -0.77
CA ILE A 241 -1.19 -0.38 -1.44
C ILE A 241 -1.75 -1.57 -0.64
N THR A 242 -3.03 -1.49 -0.27
CA THR A 242 -3.75 -2.56 0.45
C THR A 242 -4.37 -3.56 -0.52
N SER A 243 -4.96 -3.06 -1.60
CA SER A 243 -5.52 -3.89 -2.68
C SER A 243 -4.95 -3.46 -4.02
N GLY A 244 -4.25 -4.36 -4.67
CA GLY A 244 -3.67 -4.19 -5.99
C GLY A 244 -4.16 -5.27 -6.94
N ALA A 245 -4.74 -4.85 -8.07
CA ALA A 245 -5.19 -5.78 -9.10
C ALA A 245 -5.28 -5.10 -10.47
N PHE A 246 -5.43 -5.92 -11.52
CA PHE A 246 -5.75 -5.41 -12.85
C PHE A 246 -7.22 -4.98 -12.90
N GLN A 247 -7.46 -3.73 -13.29
CA GLN A 247 -8.80 -3.18 -13.48
C GLN A 247 -9.21 -3.39 -14.94
N PHE A 248 -10.24 -4.20 -15.16
CA PHE A 248 -10.63 -4.61 -16.52
C PHE A 248 -11.27 -3.46 -17.31
N SER A 249 -12.08 -2.62 -16.66
CA SER A 249 -12.73 -1.46 -17.29
C SER A 249 -11.74 -0.42 -17.82
N LYS A 250 -10.57 -0.30 -17.19
CA LYS A 250 -9.50 0.63 -17.61
C LYS A 250 -8.38 -0.05 -18.40
N ALA A 251 -8.44 -1.38 -18.52
CA ALA A 251 -7.38 -2.22 -19.07
C ALA A 251 -5.98 -1.89 -18.50
N CYS A 252 -5.91 -1.58 -17.19
CA CYS A 252 -4.67 -1.21 -16.54
C CYS A 252 -4.61 -1.68 -15.09
N CYS A 253 -3.40 -1.89 -14.57
CA CYS A 253 -3.18 -2.18 -13.16
C CYS A 253 -3.49 -0.94 -12.32
N THR A 254 -4.36 -1.11 -11.34
CA THR A 254 -4.71 -0.08 -10.36
C THR A 254 -4.52 -0.61 -8.95
N GLY A 255 -4.40 0.32 -8.00
CA GLY A 255 -4.28 -0.01 -6.59
C GLY A 255 -5.00 0.99 -5.73
N LYS A 256 -5.53 0.49 -4.61
CA LYS A 256 -6.09 1.29 -3.51
C LYS A 256 -5.16 1.16 -2.32
N GLY A 257 -4.99 2.23 -1.58
CA GLY A 257 -4.13 2.20 -0.42
C GLY A 257 -4.16 3.51 0.34
N PHE A 258 -3.10 3.73 1.12
CA PHE A 258 -2.99 4.87 1.99
C PHE A 258 -1.59 5.48 1.91
N ILE A 259 -1.54 6.79 2.05
CA ILE A 259 -0.29 7.56 2.24
C ILE A 259 -0.41 8.42 3.49
N ALA A 260 0.73 8.70 4.12
CA ALA A 260 0.77 9.62 5.24
C ALA A 260 0.53 11.07 4.77
N MET A 261 -0.20 11.84 5.58
CA MET A 261 -0.52 13.24 5.28
C MET A 261 0.72 14.11 5.08
N GLY A 262 1.72 14.01 5.97
CA GLY A 262 2.98 14.76 5.81
C GLY A 262 3.67 14.46 4.47
N GLY A 263 3.66 13.20 4.04
CA GLY A 263 4.16 12.78 2.73
C GLY A 263 3.37 13.38 1.56
N LEU A 264 2.05 13.44 1.66
CA LEU A 264 1.21 14.08 0.64
C LEU A 264 1.46 15.59 0.57
N LEU A 265 1.59 16.28 1.71
CA LEU A 265 1.90 17.71 1.74
C LEU A 265 3.24 18.02 1.06
N THR A 266 4.28 17.24 1.34
CA THR A 266 5.58 17.42 0.67
C THR A 266 5.49 17.18 -0.85
N LEU A 267 4.74 16.17 -1.28
CA LEU A 267 4.50 15.90 -2.69
C LEU A 267 3.77 17.06 -3.39
N LEU A 268 2.76 17.65 -2.75
CA LEU A 268 2.03 18.80 -3.29
C LEU A 268 2.89 20.07 -3.35
N GLN A 269 3.71 20.31 -2.33
CA GLN A 269 4.66 21.43 -2.31
C GLN A 269 5.69 21.33 -3.45
N GLN A 270 6.24 20.13 -3.71
CA GLN A 270 7.16 19.90 -4.84
C GLN A 270 6.52 20.17 -6.21
N GLN A 271 5.21 19.96 -6.32
CA GLN A 271 4.46 20.17 -7.56
C GLN A 271 4.19 21.67 -7.80
N GLN A 272 3.75 22.40 -6.77
CA GLN A 272 3.48 23.85 -6.88
C GLN A 272 4.67 24.67 -7.39
N GLN A 273 5.90 24.28 -7.04
CA GLN A 273 7.12 24.97 -7.49
C GLN A 273 7.37 24.84 -9.00
N LYS A 274 6.85 23.78 -9.64
CA LYS A 274 6.88 23.62 -11.09
C LYS A 274 5.54 24.09 -11.64
N ASN A 275 5.48 25.31 -12.19
CA ASN A 275 4.33 25.98 -12.84
C ASN A 275 3.71 25.21 -14.05
N GLU A 276 3.48 23.90 -13.94
CA GLU A 276 2.79 23.11 -14.94
C GLU A 276 1.30 23.07 -14.60
N LYS A 277 0.52 23.94 -15.27
CA LYS A 277 -0.95 24.08 -15.17
C LYS A 277 -1.78 22.80 -15.44
N LYS A 278 -1.16 21.61 -15.53
CA LYS A 278 -1.79 20.28 -15.73
C LYS A 278 -0.96 19.17 -15.06
N GLN A 279 -0.54 19.35 -13.81
CA GLN A 279 0.25 18.35 -13.12
C GLN A 279 -0.58 17.15 -12.69
N SER A 280 -0.40 16.04 -13.43
CA SER A 280 -0.73 14.73 -12.90
C SER A 280 0.08 14.51 -11.63
N GLN A 281 -0.56 14.27 -10.49
CA GLN A 281 0.13 13.85 -9.28
C GLN A 281 0.82 12.52 -9.58
N ARG A 282 2.16 12.54 -9.71
CA ARG A 282 2.95 11.37 -10.09
C ARG A 282 3.74 10.88 -8.89
N VAL A 283 3.67 9.58 -8.66
CA VAL A 283 4.41 8.87 -7.62
C VAL A 283 5.19 7.72 -8.24
N LEU A 284 6.20 7.26 -7.51
CA LEU A 284 6.91 6.03 -7.83
C LEU A 284 6.31 4.88 -7.03
N ILE A 285 6.12 3.73 -7.67
CA ILE A 285 5.68 2.51 -7.01
C ILE A 285 6.69 1.39 -7.20
N ARG A 286 6.79 0.49 -6.23
CA ARG A 286 7.68 -0.67 -6.27
C ARG A 286 7.11 -1.80 -5.42
N THR A 287 7.14 -3.03 -5.95
CA THR A 287 6.75 -4.23 -5.21
C THR A 287 7.88 -4.71 -4.31
N ILE A 288 7.56 -5.42 -3.22
CA ILE A 288 8.59 -5.94 -2.29
C ILE A 288 9.60 -6.91 -2.94
N LYS A 289 9.25 -7.50 -4.09
CA LYS A 289 10.08 -8.49 -4.78
C LYS A 289 10.99 -7.86 -5.85
N SER A 290 10.75 -6.60 -6.22
CA SER A 290 11.41 -5.92 -7.35
C SER A 290 12.27 -4.74 -6.90
N GLN A 291 13.34 -4.47 -7.63
CA GLN A 291 14.18 -3.27 -7.47
C GLN A 291 13.76 -2.14 -8.42
N TYR A 292 12.87 -2.41 -9.38
CA TYR A 292 12.45 -1.44 -10.38
C TYR A 292 11.30 -0.57 -9.87
N TYR A 293 11.48 0.74 -9.95
CA TYR A 293 10.40 1.69 -9.74
C TYR A 293 9.61 1.90 -11.03
N ARG A 294 8.30 2.11 -10.88
CA ARG A 294 7.39 2.45 -11.98
C ARG A 294 6.65 3.74 -11.65
N TRP A 295 6.42 4.55 -12.68
CA TRP A 295 5.59 5.74 -12.55
C TRP A 295 4.12 5.38 -12.47
N ALA A 296 3.42 6.00 -11.54
CA ALA A 296 1.98 5.87 -11.42
C ALA A 296 1.32 7.23 -11.18
N SER A 297 0.08 7.37 -11.64
CA SER A 297 -0.77 8.50 -11.32
C SER A 297 -1.44 8.26 -9.98
N LEU A 298 -1.36 9.24 -9.11
CA LEU A 298 -2.06 9.31 -7.84
C LEU A 298 -3.39 10.08 -8.03
N GLU A 299 -4.44 9.59 -7.39
CA GLU A 299 -5.74 10.24 -7.21
C GLU A 299 -6.08 10.11 -5.71
N PHE A 300 -6.50 11.20 -5.05
CA PHE A 300 -6.89 11.21 -3.64
C PHE A 300 -8.13 12.08 -3.42
#